data_AF-A0AAV8HAR7-F1
#
_entry.id   AF-A0AAV8HAR7-F1
#
_cell.length_a   1.000
_cell.length_b   1.000
_cell.length_c   1.000
_cell.angle_alpha   90.00
_cell.angle_beta   90.00
_cell.angle_gamma   90.00
#
_symmetry.space_group_name_H-M   'P 1'
#
loop_
_entity.id
_entity.type
_entity.pdbx_description
1 polymer ?
#
loop_
_entity_poly.entity_id
_entity_poly.type
_entity_poly.pdbx_seq_one_letter_code
_entity_poly.pdbx_strand_id
1 'polypeptide(L)'
;MAASSLSLVHPSPMMAVVGLQFCTPHIMALTFTKKAFSFSGGDFIISDAKGTVLMKVQGHVLSFSPCRVLCDAAGTPIISMRIKPFSLHQRWNVYRGDWKDQRDLIFTVKEICMLQLKTELDVFLARNTTEQHCDFKVKGSSFEKSWTLYLGNSNTIIAR
;
A
#
# COMPACT_ATOMS: atom_id res chain seq x y z
N MET A 1 -28.17 -3.46 22.10
CA MET A 1 -27.75 -3.51 20.68
C MET A 1 -27.57 -2.08 20.20
N ALA A 2 -26.33 -1.59 20.14
CA ALA A 2 -26.03 -0.26 19.60
C ALA A 2 -25.54 -0.44 18.17
N ALA A 3 -26.28 0.11 17.21
CA ALA A 3 -25.86 0.16 15.81
C ALA A 3 -24.75 1.22 15.69
N SER A 4 -23.51 0.79 15.49
CA SER A 4 -22.41 1.68 15.11
C SER A 4 -22.65 2.16 13.69
N SER A 5 -23.03 3.43 13.53
CA SER A 5 -23.07 4.11 12.24
C SER A 5 -21.65 4.22 11.69
N LEU A 6 -21.38 3.55 10.56
CA LEU A 6 -20.16 3.74 9.79
C LEU A 6 -20.25 5.11 9.09
N SER A 7 -19.63 6.14 9.66
CA SER A 7 -19.48 7.42 8.97
C SER A 7 -18.54 7.25 7.78
N LEU A 8 -19.07 7.44 6.57
CA LEU A 8 -18.26 7.53 5.35
C LEU A 8 -17.36 8.76 5.44
N VAL A 9 -16.08 8.56 5.73
CA VAL A 9 -15.08 9.62 5.62
C VAL A 9 -14.98 9.98 4.13
N HIS A 10 -15.53 11.13 3.75
CA HIS A 10 -15.30 11.67 2.42
C HIS A 10 -13.79 11.96 2.29
N PRO A 11 -13.09 11.43 1.28
CA PRO A 11 -11.68 11.71 1.11
C PRO A 11 -11.52 13.20 0.80
N SER A 12 -10.89 13.94 1.72
CA SER A 12 -10.44 15.29 1.41
C SER A 12 -9.39 15.22 0.29
N PRO A 13 -9.21 16.27 -0.54
CA PRO A 13 -8.15 16.28 -1.55
C PRO A 13 -6.75 15.99 -0.97
N MET A 14 -6.55 16.26 0.32
CA MET A 14 -5.32 15.98 1.05
C MET A 14 -5.05 14.47 1.28
N MET A 15 -6.05 13.60 1.14
CA MET A 15 -5.93 12.15 1.30
C MET A 15 -5.60 11.40 0.00
N ALA A 16 -5.66 12.06 -1.16
CA ALA A 16 -5.34 11.44 -2.43
C ALA A 16 -3.81 11.32 -2.61
N VAL A 17 -3.24 10.20 -2.17
CA VAL A 17 -1.78 9.99 -2.16
C VAL A 17 -1.21 9.78 -3.57
N VAL A 18 -1.84 8.93 -4.38
CA VAL A 18 -1.35 8.58 -5.74
C VAL A 18 -1.99 9.47 -6.81
N GLY A 19 -3.30 9.71 -6.69
CA GLY A 19 -4.08 10.54 -7.61
C GLY A 19 -5.58 10.42 -7.34
N LEU A 20 -6.34 11.48 -7.62
CA LEU A 20 -7.78 11.54 -7.35
C LEU A 20 -8.59 10.51 -8.14
N GLN A 21 -8.10 10.08 -9.30
CA GLN A 21 -8.74 9.06 -10.13
C GLN A 21 -8.80 7.67 -9.45
N PHE A 22 -8.00 7.46 -8.40
CA PHE A 22 -8.03 6.23 -7.60
C PHE A 22 -8.93 6.34 -6.36
N CYS A 23 -9.59 7.48 -6.17
CA CYS A 23 -10.52 7.71 -5.08
C CYS A 23 -11.96 7.49 -5.59
N THR A 24 -12.75 6.78 -4.79
CA THR A 24 -14.19 6.58 -5.01
C THR A 24 -14.96 7.07 -3.79
N PRO A 25 -16.15 7.66 -3.95
CA PRO A 25 -17.00 8.08 -2.83
C PRO A 25 -17.60 6.90 -2.07
N HIS A 26 -17.49 5.67 -2.60
CA HIS A 26 -18.07 4.46 -2.02
C HIS A 26 -17.00 3.48 -1.59
N ILE A 27 -17.26 2.77 -0.50
CA ILE A 27 -16.42 1.65 -0.06
C ILE A 27 -16.45 0.57 -1.14
N MET A 28 -15.27 0.12 -1.56
CA MET A 28 -15.11 -0.91 -2.57
C MET A 28 -14.37 -2.11 -1.98
N ALA A 29 -15.00 -3.28 -2.05
CA ALA A 29 -14.36 -4.54 -1.69
C ALA A 29 -13.44 -4.99 -2.83
N LEU A 30 -12.19 -5.30 -2.50
CA LEU A 30 -11.17 -5.73 -3.44
C LEU A 30 -10.76 -7.17 -3.18
N THR A 31 -10.61 -7.95 -4.24
CA THR A 31 -10.11 -9.32 -4.19
C THR A 31 -8.68 -9.38 -4.69
N PHE A 32 -7.79 -10.00 -3.92
CA PHE A 32 -6.39 -10.20 -4.28
C PHE A 32 -6.16 -11.66 -4.67
N THR A 33 -5.91 -11.92 -5.95
CA THR A 33 -5.66 -13.28 -6.47
C THR A 33 -4.21 -13.44 -6.84
N LYS A 34 -3.50 -14.36 -6.16
CA LYS A 34 -2.12 -14.72 -6.52
C LYS A 34 -2.11 -15.49 -7.84
N LYS A 35 -1.21 -15.14 -8.75
CA LYS A 35 -1.00 -15.94 -9.98
C LYS A 35 -0.30 -17.27 -9.65
N ALA A 36 -0.85 -18.38 -10.14
CA ALA A 36 -0.33 -19.74 -9.90
C ALA A 36 1.08 -19.97 -10.47
N PHE A 37 1.44 -19.30 -11.57
CA PHE A 37 2.73 -19.44 -12.27
C PHE A 37 3.55 -18.14 -12.24
N SER A 38 3.68 -17.54 -11.06
CA SER A 38 4.52 -16.36 -10.88
C SER A 38 5.96 -16.76 -10.60
N PHE A 39 6.87 -16.53 -11.56
CA PHE A 39 8.31 -16.72 -11.36
C PHE A 39 8.86 -15.81 -10.24
N SER A 40 8.20 -14.69 -9.96
CA SER A 40 8.56 -13.76 -8.89
C SER A 40 8.01 -14.14 -7.52
N GLY A 41 7.06 -15.09 -7.46
CA GLY A 41 6.27 -15.38 -6.27
C GLY A 41 5.41 -14.21 -5.78
N GLY A 42 5.38 -13.09 -6.53
CA GLY A 42 4.89 -11.78 -6.10
C GLY A 42 3.84 -11.16 -7.01
N ASP A 43 3.34 -11.90 -8.01
CA ASP A 43 2.34 -11.38 -8.95
C ASP A 43 0.91 -11.60 -8.45
N PHE A 44 0.12 -10.54 -8.45
CA PHE A 44 -1.28 -10.54 -8.02
C PHE A 44 -2.17 -9.85 -9.04
N ILE A 45 -3.42 -10.29 -9.10
CA ILE A 45 -4.51 -9.58 -9.78
C ILE A 45 -5.39 -8.99 -8.68
N ILE A 46 -5.76 -7.72 -8.84
CA ILE A 46 -6.68 -7.00 -7.95
C ILE A 46 -7.96 -6.77 -8.74
N SER A 47 -9.06 -7.34 -8.26
CA SER A 47 -10.37 -7.26 -8.91
C SER A 47 -11.43 -6.70 -7.97
N ASP A 48 -12.51 -6.15 -8.55
CA ASP A 48 -13.72 -5.80 -7.82
C ASP A 48 -14.51 -7.04 -7.38
N ALA A 49 -15.62 -6.83 -6.66
CA ALA A 49 -16.52 -7.90 -6.22
C ALA A 49 -17.20 -8.67 -7.36
N LYS A 50 -17.22 -8.13 -8.59
CA LYS A 50 -17.75 -8.79 -9.79
C LYS A 50 -16.68 -9.60 -10.53
N GLY A 51 -15.43 -9.55 -10.08
CA GLY A 51 -14.28 -10.20 -10.73
C GLY A 51 -13.63 -9.36 -11.83
N THR A 52 -14.08 -8.12 -12.05
CA THR A 52 -13.48 -7.21 -13.03
C THR A 52 -12.07 -6.84 -12.57
N VAL A 53 -11.07 -7.07 -13.41
CA VAL A 53 -9.68 -6.71 -13.10
C VAL A 53 -9.53 -5.19 -13.10
N LEU A 54 -9.11 -4.65 -11.96
CA LEU A 54 -8.84 -3.23 -11.79
C LEU A 54 -7.35 -2.92 -11.96
N MET A 55 -6.51 -3.76 -11.33
CA MET A 55 -5.07 -3.53 -11.24
C MET A 55 -4.31 -4.85 -11.20
N LYS A 56 -3.01 -4.77 -11.47
CA LYS A 56 -2.09 -5.92 -11.46
C LYS A 56 -0.86 -5.55 -10.63
N VAL A 57 -0.43 -6.45 -9.76
CA VAL A 57 0.88 -6.35 -9.10
C VAL A 57 1.83 -7.27 -9.84
N GLN A 58 2.98 -6.73 -10.24
CA GLN A 58 4.04 -7.45 -10.91
C GLN A 58 5.29 -7.42 -10.01
N GLY A 59 5.81 -8.59 -9.68
CA GLY A 59 7.10 -8.73 -9.00
C GLY A 59 8.24 -8.75 -10.02
N HIS A 60 9.29 -7.99 -9.76
CA HIS A 60 10.46 -7.98 -10.63
C HIS A 60 11.55 -8.91 -10.07
N VAL A 61 11.83 -10.02 -10.78
CA VAL A 61 12.79 -11.06 -10.34
C VAL A 61 14.22 -10.72 -10.73
N LEU A 62 14.39 -9.90 -11.77
CA LEU A 62 15.69 -9.66 -12.42
C LEU A 62 16.39 -8.37 -11.94
N SER A 63 15.96 -7.78 -10.81
CA SER A 63 16.61 -6.61 -10.22
C SER A 63 17.41 -6.98 -8.97
N PHE A 64 18.59 -6.37 -8.79
CA PHE A 64 19.45 -6.52 -7.60
C PHE A 64 18.77 -6.16 -6.26
N SER A 65 17.56 -5.62 -6.28
CA SER A 65 16.73 -5.40 -5.10
C SER A 65 15.29 -5.84 -5.39
N PRO A 66 14.59 -6.46 -4.43
CA PRO A 66 13.17 -6.77 -4.58
C PRO A 66 12.36 -5.53 -4.91
N CYS A 67 11.66 -5.58 -6.04
CA CYS A 67 10.78 -4.51 -6.50
C CYS A 67 9.40 -5.09 -6.84
N ARG A 68 8.36 -4.35 -6.50
CA ARG A 68 6.97 -4.63 -6.91
C ARG A 68 6.39 -3.41 -7.60
N VAL A 69 5.73 -3.64 -8.72
CA VAL A 69 5.08 -2.59 -9.50
C VAL A 69 3.58 -2.83 -9.48
N LEU A 70 2.82 -1.81 -9.08
CA LEU A 70 1.37 -1.80 -9.24
C LEU A 70 1.07 -1.15 -10.58
N CYS A 71 0.36 -1.88 -11.43
CA CYS A 71 -0.05 -1.48 -12.76
C CYS A 71 -1.57 -1.37 -12.86
N ASP A 72 -2.05 -0.60 -13.84
CA ASP A 72 -3.45 -0.65 -14.25
C ASP A 72 -3.82 -2.02 -14.87
N ALA A 73 -5.08 -2.17 -15.26
CA ALA A 73 -5.56 -3.37 -15.94
C ALA A 73 -4.85 -3.63 -17.30
N ALA A 74 -4.37 -2.59 -17.99
CA ALA A 74 -3.64 -2.70 -19.25
C ALA A 74 -2.16 -3.08 -19.06
N GLY A 75 -1.62 -2.99 -17.84
CA GLY A 75 -0.23 -3.28 -17.52
C GLY A 75 0.67 -2.03 -17.42
N THR A 76 0.11 -0.83 -17.55
CA THR A 76 0.84 0.43 -17.40
C THR A 76 1.23 0.64 -15.93
N PRO A 77 2.52 0.92 -15.61
CA PRO A 77 2.97 1.20 -14.25
C PRO A 77 2.28 2.43 -13.64
N ILE A 78 1.75 2.29 -12.42
CA ILE A 78 1.15 3.38 -11.63
C ILE A 78 2.10 3.80 -10.52
N ILE A 79 2.56 2.83 -9.72
CA ILE A 79 3.57 3.03 -8.68
C ILE A 79 4.53 1.85 -8.62
N SER A 80 5.75 2.09 -8.18
CA SER A 80 6.74 1.06 -7.92
C SER A 80 7.25 1.15 -6.49
N MET A 81 7.31 0.02 -5.81
CA MET A 81 7.81 -0.13 -4.45
C MET A 81 9.12 -0.92 -4.48
N ARG A 82 10.14 -0.44 -3.77
CA ARG A 82 11.43 -1.12 -3.66
C ARG A 82 11.98 -1.04 -2.24
N ILE A 83 12.71 -2.07 -1.84
CA ILE A 83 13.49 -2.01 -0.60
C ILE A 83 14.56 -0.93 -0.73
N LYS A 84 14.74 -0.14 0.34
CA LYS A 84 15.86 0.78 0.50
C LYS A 84 17.06 -0.01 1.01
N PRO A 85 18.10 -0.23 0.18
CA PRO A 85 19.27 -0.98 0.61
C PRO A 85 20.04 -0.21 1.71
N PHE A 86 20.78 -0.93 2.54
CA PHE A 86 21.63 -0.38 3.61
C PHE A 86 20.88 0.44 4.69
N SER A 87 19.61 0.10 4.95
CA SER A 87 18.83 0.66 6.06
C SER A 87 18.87 -0.27 7.28
N LEU A 88 19.05 0.29 8.48
CA LEU A 88 19.03 -0.46 9.76
C LEU A 88 17.67 -1.11 10.06
N HIS A 89 16.60 -0.55 9.50
CA HIS A 89 15.25 -1.10 9.53
C HIS A 89 14.81 -1.48 8.11
N GLN A 90 13.94 -2.48 7.97
CA GLN A 90 13.37 -2.77 6.67
C GLN A 90 12.49 -1.60 6.23
N ARG A 91 12.90 -0.97 5.13
CA ARG A 91 12.29 0.24 4.58
C ARG A 91 12.03 0.06 3.11
N TRP A 92 10.91 0.62 2.65
CA TRP A 92 10.55 0.65 1.25
C TRP A 92 10.26 2.06 0.80
N ASN A 93 10.73 2.40 -0.39
CA ASN A 93 10.38 3.65 -1.05
C ASN A 93 9.36 3.32 -2.15
N VAL A 94 8.33 4.17 -2.27
CA VAL A 94 7.30 4.07 -3.29
C VAL A 94 7.35 5.28 -4.21
N TYR A 95 7.49 5.02 -5.51
CA TYR A 95 7.64 6.03 -6.56
C TYR A 95 6.46 6.01 -7.52
N ARG A 96 6.19 7.14 -8.18
CA ARG A 96 5.26 7.23 -9.30
C ARG A 96 5.85 6.52 -10.53
N GLY A 97 5.04 5.71 -11.20
CA GLY A 97 5.46 4.95 -12.39
C GLY A 97 6.67 4.06 -12.12
N ASP A 98 7.63 4.08 -13.05
CA ASP A 98 8.91 3.39 -12.92
C ASP A 98 9.90 4.25 -12.12
N TRP A 99 10.62 3.65 -11.17
CA TRP A 99 11.50 4.26 -10.15
C TRP A 99 12.74 5.05 -10.66
N LYS A 100 12.67 5.69 -11.83
CA LYS A 100 13.82 6.30 -12.51
C LYS A 100 14.28 7.62 -11.88
N ASP A 101 13.38 8.39 -11.27
CA ASP A 101 13.68 9.69 -10.67
C ASP A 101 13.34 9.70 -9.17
N GLN A 102 14.23 10.26 -8.35
CA GLN A 102 13.97 10.46 -6.92
C GLN A 102 12.85 11.47 -6.66
N ARG A 103 12.62 12.41 -7.60
CA ARG A 103 11.51 13.37 -7.53
C ARG A 103 10.14 12.70 -7.60
N ASP A 104 10.09 11.46 -8.09
CA ASP A 104 8.86 10.67 -8.16
C ASP A 104 8.52 9.97 -6.84
N LEU A 105 9.31 10.14 -5.77
CA LEU A 105 9.01 9.59 -4.45
C LEU A 105 7.65 10.12 -3.95
N ILE A 106 6.73 9.20 -3.64
CA ILE A 106 5.39 9.52 -3.13
C ILE A 106 5.36 9.34 -1.60
N PHE A 107 5.90 8.22 -1.12
CA PHE A 107 5.99 7.92 0.31
C PHE A 107 7.04 6.85 0.60
N THR A 108 7.42 6.78 1.87
CA THR A 108 8.29 5.75 2.44
C THR A 108 7.50 4.93 3.45
N VAL A 109 7.77 3.63 3.48
CA VAL A 109 7.23 2.69 4.47
C VAL A 109 8.37 2.21 5.36
N LYS A 110 8.17 2.27 6.67
CA LYS A 110 9.12 1.76 7.66
C LYS A 110 8.46 0.64 8.44
N GLU A 111 9.12 -0.51 8.47
CA GLU A 111 8.76 -1.57 9.40
C GLU A 111 9.24 -1.22 10.81
N ILE A 112 8.32 -1.25 11.78
CA ILE A 112 8.64 -0.92 13.17
C ILE A 112 8.93 -2.18 13.98
N CYS A 113 8.12 -3.23 13.81
CA CYS A 113 8.24 -4.44 14.62
C CYS A 113 7.53 -5.65 14.00
N MET A 114 8.09 -6.83 14.25
CA MET A 114 7.54 -8.16 13.96
C MET A 114 7.48 -9.01 15.25
N LEU A 115 7.00 -8.43 16.36
CA LEU A 115 6.82 -9.21 17.58
C LEU A 115 5.52 -10.02 17.49
N GLN A 116 5.59 -11.31 17.81
CA GLN A 116 4.40 -12.17 17.98
C GLN A 116 3.49 -12.25 16.74
N LEU A 117 4.06 -12.33 15.52
CA LEU A 117 3.30 -12.40 14.24
C LEU A 117 2.43 -11.18 13.93
N LYS A 118 2.55 -10.12 14.73
CA LYS A 118 1.95 -8.81 14.47
C LYS A 118 2.99 -7.95 13.75
N THR A 119 2.55 -7.35 12.66
CA THR A 119 3.37 -6.47 11.85
C THR A 119 2.82 -5.06 11.96
N GLU A 120 3.69 -4.11 12.24
CA GLU A 120 3.36 -2.68 12.24
C GLU A 120 4.26 -1.93 11.27
N LEU A 121 3.63 -1.17 10.37
CA LEU A 121 4.29 -0.34 9.38
C LEU A 121 3.86 1.12 9.56
N ASP A 122 4.84 2.01 9.61
CA ASP A 122 4.61 3.45 9.50
C ASP A 122 4.80 3.89 8.04
N VAL A 123 3.89 4.75 7.57
CA VAL A 123 3.94 5.36 6.25
C VAL A 123 4.17 6.86 6.40
N PHE A 124 5.19 7.37 5.70
CA PHE A 124 5.57 8.77 5.68
C PHE A 124 5.46 9.30 4.25
N LEU A 125 4.59 10.28 4.03
CA LEU A 125 4.47 10.93 2.72
C LEU A 125 5.76 11.70 2.40
N ALA A 126 6.09 11.86 1.12
CA ALA A 126 7.33 12.52 0.71
C ALA A 126 7.52 13.94 1.27
N ARG A 127 6.42 14.65 1.56
CA ARG A 127 6.41 15.97 2.21
C ARG A 127 6.77 15.94 3.71
N ASN A 128 6.67 14.78 4.35
CA ASN A 128 6.93 14.58 5.77
C ASN A 128 8.41 14.22 5.98
N THR A 129 9.27 15.23 5.91
CA THR A 129 10.73 15.04 5.96
C THR A 129 11.28 14.84 7.37
N THR A 130 10.52 15.23 8.40
CA THR A 130 10.94 15.08 9.81
C THR A 130 10.68 13.68 10.36
N GLU A 131 9.72 12.96 9.79
CA GLU A 131 9.31 11.60 10.19
C GLU A 131 8.98 11.45 11.69
N GLN A 132 8.63 12.53 12.41
CA GLN A 132 8.30 12.46 13.83
C GLN A 132 6.95 11.76 14.10
N HIS A 133 6.01 11.93 13.17
CA HIS A 133 4.71 11.27 13.18
C HIS A 133 4.42 10.68 11.80
N CYS A 134 3.95 9.45 11.75
CA CYS A 134 3.54 8.83 10.48
C CYS A 134 2.25 9.48 9.95
N ASP A 135 2.14 9.60 8.64
CA ASP A 135 0.92 10.05 7.97
C ASP A 135 -0.14 8.95 7.95
N PHE A 136 0.30 7.69 7.84
CA PHE A 136 -0.55 6.51 7.97
C PHE A 136 0.14 5.40 8.74
N LYS A 137 -0.68 4.54 9.32
CA LYS A 137 -0.24 3.36 10.07
C LYS A 137 -0.92 2.12 9.55
N VAL A 138 -0.17 1.06 9.31
CA VAL A 138 -0.71 -0.25 8.97
C VAL A 138 -0.41 -1.19 10.13
N LYS A 139 -1.45 -1.80 10.68
CA LYS A 139 -1.32 -2.87 11.68
C LYS A 139 -1.94 -4.12 11.12
N GLY A 140 -1.29 -5.25 11.32
CA GLY A 140 -1.86 -6.52 10.91
C GLY A 140 -1.28 -7.70 11.66
N SER A 141 -1.89 -8.84 11.40
CA SER A 141 -1.46 -10.14 11.91
C SER A 141 -1.36 -11.09 10.73
N SER A 142 -0.16 -11.63 10.51
CA SER A 142 0.04 -12.63 9.46
C SER A 142 -0.77 -13.90 9.73
N PHE A 143 -1.00 -14.22 11.01
CA PHE A 143 -1.78 -15.39 11.42
C PHE A 143 -3.28 -15.23 11.11
N GLU A 144 -3.84 -14.07 11.46
CA GLU A 144 -5.26 -13.77 11.23
C GLU A 144 -5.54 -13.34 9.78
N LYS A 145 -4.49 -13.16 8.97
CA LYS A 145 -4.55 -12.59 7.61
C LYS A 145 -5.32 -11.27 7.56
N SER A 146 -5.25 -10.51 8.65
CA SER A 146 -5.96 -9.26 8.85
C SER A 146 -4.98 -8.10 8.82
N TRP A 147 -5.36 -7.03 8.14
CA TRP A 147 -4.60 -5.79 8.07
C TRP A 147 -5.57 -4.62 8.24
N THR A 148 -5.13 -3.53 8.83
CA THR A 148 -5.94 -2.32 8.98
C THR A 148 -5.06 -1.10 8.78
N LEU A 149 -5.51 -0.20 7.91
CA LEU A 149 -4.88 1.07 7.60
C LEU A 149 -5.56 2.18 8.41
N TYR A 150 -4.77 2.98 9.11
CA TYR A 150 -5.21 4.07 9.97
C TYR A 150 -4.63 5.41 9.49
N LEU A 151 -5.34 6.50 9.78
CA LEU A 151 -4.84 7.86 9.59
C LEU A 151 -3.88 8.22 10.73
N GLY A 152 -2.59 8.33 10.42
CA GLY A 152 -1.51 8.52 11.38
C GLY A 152 -1.60 7.58 12.59
N ASN A 153 -1.39 8.14 13.79
CA ASN A 153 -1.55 7.42 15.06
C ASN A 153 -2.97 7.49 15.64
N SER A 154 -3.96 7.93 14.86
CA SER A 154 -5.35 8.04 15.33
C SER A 154 -6.09 6.69 15.29
N ASN A 155 -7.31 6.67 15.82
CA ASN A 155 -8.22 5.53 15.69
C ASN A 155 -9.07 5.57 14.41
N THR A 156 -8.85 6.55 13.52
CA THR A 156 -9.59 6.67 12.27
C THR A 156 -9.11 5.63 11.26
N ILE A 157 -9.98 4.69 10.93
CA ILE A 157 -9.70 3.59 9.99
C ILE A 157 -10.03 4.04 8.57
N ILE A 158 -9.10 3.80 7.64
CA ILE A 158 -9.21 4.11 6.22
C ILE A 158 -9.58 2.85 5.41
N ALA A 159 -8.95 1.71 5.73
CA ALA A 159 -9.19 0.44 5.03
C ALA A 159 -8.94 -0.76 5.95
N ARG A 160 -9.55 -1.90 5.60
CA ARG A 160 -9.37 -3.22 6.22
C ARG A 160 -9.22 -4.27 5.12
#